data_AF-A0AB37T7B3-F1
#
_entry.id   AF-A0AB37T7B3-F1
#
_cell.length_a   1.000
_cell.length_b   1.000
_cell.length_c   1.000
_cell.angle_alpha   90.00
_cell.angle_beta   90.00
_cell.angle_gamma   90.00
#
_symmetry.space_group_name_H-M   'P 1'
#
loop_
_entity.id
_entity.type
_entity.pdbx_description
1 polymer ?
#
loop_
_entity_poly.entity_id
_entity_poly.type
_entity_poly.pdbx_seq_one_letter_code
_entity_poly.pdbx_strand_id
1 'polypeptide(L)'
;MIPTPPHLKATAAERDLGDCLRRYRRRPGAIGTFFAFAPLAGALALGIREGDTTGALAVVLFVWTPLFLCWCISTQRRLDGGLYVFDGGFADVHGRKVLFAITWPEVRSVEFETRSLWAGLIPVAATTNCVIELRNCHRIELNGSYRKLKRLAEDLHARTIH
;
A
#
# COMPACT_ATOMS: atom_id res chain seq x y z
N MET A 1 2.55 16.34 16.68
CA MET A 1 2.71 16.51 15.21
C MET A 1 3.13 15.20 14.58
N ILE A 2 2.48 14.80 13.49
CA ILE A 2 2.89 13.60 12.74
C ILE A 2 4.13 13.96 11.91
N PRO A 3 5.22 13.17 11.94
CA PRO A 3 6.39 13.46 11.15
C PRO A 3 6.05 13.36 9.66
N THR A 4 5.98 14.51 8.99
CA THR A 4 5.84 14.63 7.54
C THR A 4 7.22 14.62 6.88
N PRO A 5 7.43 13.80 5.84
CA PRO A 5 8.67 13.82 5.09
C PRO A 5 8.96 15.19 4.48
N PRO A 6 10.23 15.63 4.38
CA PRO A 6 10.56 16.96 3.87
C PRO A 6 10.11 17.19 2.41
N HIS A 7 10.21 16.16 1.56
CA HIS A 7 9.70 16.22 0.19
C HIS A 7 8.17 16.39 0.13
N LEU A 8 7.45 15.84 1.11
CA LEU A 8 6.01 16.01 1.19
C LEU A 8 5.63 17.40 1.70
N LYS A 9 6.44 18.00 2.60
CA LYS A 9 6.20 19.36 3.10
C LYS A 9 6.23 20.40 1.98
N ALA A 10 7.19 20.28 1.05
CA ALA A 10 7.28 21.17 -0.10
C ALA A 10 6.01 21.06 -0.97
N THR A 11 5.63 19.85 -1.37
CA THR A 11 4.41 19.63 -2.16
C THR A 11 3.13 20.04 -1.42
N ALA A 12 3.08 19.83 -0.11
CA ALA A 12 1.93 20.25 0.71
C ALA A 12 1.80 21.77 0.79
N ALA A 13 2.92 22.50 0.86
CA ALA A 13 2.92 23.96 0.80
C ALA A 13 2.54 24.48 -0.59
N GLU A 14 3.06 23.88 -1.67
CA GLU A 14 2.71 24.26 -3.05
C GLU A 14 1.22 24.07 -3.36
N ARG A 15 0.58 23.07 -2.76
CA ARG A 15 -0.83 22.73 -2.96
C ARG A 15 -1.74 23.24 -1.85
N ASP A 16 -1.22 24.04 -0.93
CA ASP A 16 -1.93 24.61 0.22
C ASP A 16 -2.75 23.58 1.02
N LEU A 17 -2.15 22.40 1.29
CA LEU A 17 -2.81 21.31 1.99
C LEU A 17 -2.97 21.56 3.50
N GLY A 18 -2.22 22.52 4.06
CA GLY A 18 -2.24 22.83 5.49
C GLY A 18 -1.57 21.78 6.38
N ASP A 19 -2.06 21.64 7.61
CA ASP A 19 -1.45 20.78 8.63
C ASP A 19 -1.76 19.29 8.42
N CYS A 20 -0.76 18.44 8.69
CA CYS A 20 -0.92 16.99 8.60
C CYS A 20 -1.62 16.42 9.84
N LEU A 21 -2.80 15.86 9.63
CA LEU A 21 -3.66 15.35 10.70
C LEU A 21 -3.44 13.87 10.96
N ARG A 22 -3.32 13.07 9.90
CA ARG A 22 -3.17 11.61 10.00
C ARG A 22 -2.26 11.04 8.93
N ARG A 23 -1.60 9.92 9.27
CA ARG A 23 -0.84 9.09 8.33
C ARG A 23 -1.36 7.65 8.36
N TYR A 24 -1.71 7.15 7.20
CA TYR A 24 -2.11 5.78 6.96
C TYR A 24 -0.99 5.01 6.27
N ARG A 25 -0.38 4.07 6.98
CA ARG A 25 0.71 3.23 6.45
C ARG A 25 0.17 2.17 5.50
N ARG A 26 0.94 1.85 4.46
CA ARG A 26 0.65 0.72 3.57
C ARG A 26 1.00 -0.61 4.24
N ARG A 27 0.42 -1.70 3.74
CA ARG A 27 0.75 -3.10 4.07
C ARG A 27 1.86 -3.59 3.14
N PRO A 28 2.58 -4.67 3.48
CA PRO A 28 3.39 -5.40 2.51
C PRO A 28 2.54 -5.83 1.30
N GLY A 29 3.12 -5.84 0.10
CA GLY A 29 2.40 -6.29 -1.10
C GLY A 29 2.30 -7.80 -1.12
N ALA A 30 1.08 -8.36 -1.02
CA ALA A 30 0.87 -9.82 -0.97
C ALA A 30 1.48 -10.55 -2.18
N ILE A 31 1.32 -9.98 -3.38
CA ILE A 31 1.90 -10.52 -4.63
C ILE A 31 3.42 -10.55 -4.53
N GLY A 32 4.05 -9.45 -4.11
CA GLY A 32 5.49 -9.37 -3.95
C GLY A 32 6.01 -10.39 -2.94
N THR A 33 5.29 -10.59 -1.83
CA THR A 33 5.63 -11.60 -0.83
C THR A 33 5.63 -12.99 -1.45
N PHE A 34 4.60 -13.35 -2.23
CA PHE A 34 4.54 -14.65 -2.88
C PHE A 34 5.75 -14.92 -3.78
N PHE A 35 6.09 -13.98 -4.67
CA PHE A 35 7.25 -14.11 -5.56
C PHE A 35 8.58 -14.15 -4.80
N ALA A 36 8.67 -13.48 -3.66
CA ALA A 36 9.87 -13.51 -2.83
C ALA A 36 10.07 -14.85 -2.12
N PHE A 37 9.03 -15.64 -1.86
CA PHE A 37 9.14 -16.90 -1.09
C PHE A 37 8.91 -18.18 -1.92
N ALA A 38 8.23 -18.10 -3.07
CA ALA A 38 8.00 -19.26 -3.93
C ALA A 38 9.31 -19.96 -4.40
N PRO A 39 10.38 -19.24 -4.80
CA PRO A 39 11.65 -19.88 -5.17
C PRO A 39 12.31 -20.62 -4.00
N LEU A 40 12.17 -20.12 -2.77
CA LEU A 40 12.68 -20.80 -1.58
C LEU A 40 11.93 -22.11 -1.32
N ALA A 41 10.61 -22.11 -1.45
CA ALA A 41 9.80 -23.32 -1.34
C ALA A 41 10.18 -24.35 -2.44
N GLY A 42 10.41 -23.88 -3.67
CA GLY A 42 10.90 -24.71 -4.76
C GLY A 42 12.27 -25.32 -4.46
N ALA A 43 13.22 -24.53 -3.96
CA ALA A 43 14.54 -25.01 -3.57
C ALA A 43 14.48 -26.04 -2.44
N LEU A 44 13.62 -25.84 -1.44
CA LEU A 44 13.39 -26.82 -0.37
C LEU A 44 12.81 -28.13 -0.92
N ALA A 45 11.88 -28.05 -1.87
CA ALA A 45 11.32 -29.24 -2.51
C ALA A 45 12.39 -30.01 -3.30
N LEU A 46 13.23 -29.33 -4.08
CA LEU A 46 14.36 -29.94 -4.81
C LEU A 46 15.35 -30.61 -3.86
N GLY A 47 15.78 -29.90 -2.81
CA GLY A 47 16.78 -30.42 -1.87
C GLY A 47 16.28 -31.60 -1.03
N ILE A 48 15.02 -31.53 -0.56
CA ILE A 48 14.46 -32.54 0.35
C ILE A 48 13.86 -33.73 -0.41
N ARG A 49 13.12 -33.50 -1.50
CA ARG A 49 12.40 -34.58 -2.21
C ARG A 49 13.23 -35.21 -3.32
N GLU A 50 14.05 -34.43 -4.02
CA GLU A 50 14.81 -34.92 -5.18
C GLU A 50 16.28 -35.20 -4.84
N GLY A 51 16.73 -34.78 -3.65
CA GLY A 51 18.12 -34.97 -3.20
C GLY A 51 19.14 -34.08 -3.95
N ASP A 52 18.67 -33.21 -4.85
CA ASP A 52 19.52 -32.29 -5.61
C ASP A 52 19.86 -31.04 -4.78
N THR A 53 20.82 -31.22 -3.88
CA THR A 53 21.34 -30.15 -3.02
C THR A 53 22.06 -29.06 -3.82
N THR A 54 22.66 -29.38 -4.96
CA THR A 54 23.39 -28.42 -5.79
C THR A 54 22.43 -27.53 -6.56
N GLY A 55 21.39 -28.11 -7.18
CA GLY A 55 20.30 -27.38 -7.81
C GLY A 55 19.53 -26.51 -6.80
N ALA A 56 19.22 -27.05 -5.63
CA ALA A 56 18.59 -26.28 -4.55
C ALA A 56 19.43 -25.06 -4.13
N LEU A 57 20.74 -25.25 -3.94
CA LEU A 57 21.65 -24.15 -3.57
C LEU A 57 21.78 -23.10 -4.67
N ALA A 58 21.81 -23.53 -5.94
CA ALA A 58 21.82 -22.61 -7.07
C ALA A 58 20.53 -21.76 -7.13
N VAL A 59 19.35 -22.36 -6.90
CA VAL A 59 18.08 -21.63 -6.84
C VAL A 59 18.08 -20.62 -5.68
N VAL A 60 18.56 -21.01 -4.50
CA VAL A 60 18.64 -20.11 -3.33
C VAL A 60 19.53 -18.90 -3.61
N LEU A 61 20.74 -19.12 -4.15
CA LEU A 61 21.72 -18.06 -4.33
C LEU A 61 21.40 -17.15 -5.52
N PHE A 62 21.05 -17.73 -6.67
CA PHE A 62 20.94 -16.98 -7.92
C PHE A 62 19.52 -16.54 -8.27
N VAL A 63 18.49 -17.18 -7.70
CA VAL A 63 17.09 -16.84 -7.99
C VAL A 63 16.42 -16.22 -6.78
N TRP A 64 16.43 -16.92 -5.64
CA TRP A 64 15.73 -16.46 -4.45
C TRP A 64 16.35 -15.21 -3.85
N THR A 65 17.66 -15.18 -3.63
CA THR A 65 18.34 -14.06 -2.95
C THR A 65 18.12 -12.71 -3.67
N PRO A 66 18.29 -12.59 -5.00
CA PRO A 66 17.99 -11.34 -5.71
C PRO A 66 16.51 -10.93 -5.64
N LEU A 67 15.59 -11.89 -5.78
CA LEU A 67 14.15 -11.62 -5.68
C LEU A 67 13.75 -11.16 -4.28
N PHE A 68 14.30 -11.82 -3.25
CA PHE A 68 14.05 -11.49 -1.86
C PHE A 68 14.58 -10.09 -1.51
N LEU A 69 15.81 -9.76 -1.92
CA LEU A 69 16.38 -8.42 -1.71
C LEU A 69 15.58 -7.33 -2.44
N CYS A 70 15.19 -7.59 -3.69
CA CYS A 70 14.33 -6.68 -4.45
C CYS A 70 12.99 -6.47 -3.75
N TRP A 71 12.39 -7.55 -3.23
CA TRP A 71 11.17 -7.47 -2.43
C TRP A 71 11.36 -6.69 -1.13
N CYS A 72 12.47 -6.88 -0.41
CA CYS A 72 12.78 -6.12 0.80
C CYS A 72 12.85 -4.61 0.50
N ILE A 73 13.57 -4.20 -0.54
CA ILE A 73 13.70 -2.79 -0.94
C ILE A 73 12.34 -2.22 -1.34
N SER A 74 11.59 -2.94 -2.16
CA SER A 74 10.26 -2.52 -2.63
C SER A 74 9.27 -2.40 -1.45
N THR A 75 9.29 -3.38 -0.55
CA THR A 75 8.43 -3.40 0.64
C THR A 75 8.82 -2.28 1.58
N GLN A 76 10.11 -2.03 1.80
CA GLN A 76 10.57 -0.91 2.63
C GLN A 76 10.09 0.42 2.05
N ARG A 77 10.27 0.69 0.74
CA ARG A 77 9.73 1.91 0.09
C ARG A 77 8.22 2.03 0.26
N ARG A 78 7.49 0.91 0.17
CA ARG A 78 6.04 0.86 0.36
C ARG A 78 5.63 1.17 1.81
N LEU A 79 6.36 0.64 2.78
CA LEU A 79 6.10 0.80 4.22
C LEU A 79 6.52 2.19 4.74
N ASP A 80 7.62 2.73 4.21
CA ASP A 80 8.12 4.09 4.51
C ASP A 80 7.21 5.15 3.91
N GLY A 81 6.47 4.81 2.86
CA GLY A 81 5.38 5.59 2.30
C GLY A 81 4.08 5.54 3.12
N GLY A 82 3.00 5.95 2.48
CA GLY A 82 1.67 6.00 3.07
C GLY A 82 0.85 7.17 2.54
N LEU A 83 -0.43 7.13 2.88
CA LEU A 83 -1.36 8.22 2.60
C LEU A 83 -1.36 9.17 3.78
N TYR A 84 -1.14 10.44 3.52
CA TYR A 84 -1.15 11.52 4.49
C TYR A 84 -2.42 12.33 4.27
N VAL A 85 -3.21 12.48 5.32
CA VAL A 85 -4.42 13.28 5.32
C VAL A 85 -4.09 14.61 6.01
N PHE A 86 -4.34 15.68 5.28
CA PHE A 86 -4.15 17.05 5.70
C PHE A 86 -5.51 17.74 5.86
N ASP A 87 -5.49 18.98 6.33
CA ASP A 87 -6.72 19.74 6.51
C ASP A 87 -7.34 20.17 5.18
N GLY A 88 -6.52 20.63 4.23
CA GLY A 88 -6.92 21.05 2.88
C GLY A 88 -6.94 19.94 1.82
N GLY A 89 -6.51 18.72 2.15
CA GLY A 89 -6.55 17.59 1.21
C GLY A 89 -5.83 16.33 1.68
N PHE A 90 -5.37 15.51 0.75
CA PHE A 90 -4.57 14.33 1.03
C PHE A 90 -3.48 14.11 -0.01
N ALA A 91 -2.42 13.39 0.37
CA ALA A 91 -1.33 13.05 -0.53
C ALA A 91 -0.83 11.63 -0.27
N ASP A 92 -0.47 10.92 -1.34
CA ASP A 92 0.06 9.57 -1.27
C ASP A 92 1.55 9.56 -1.58
N VAL A 93 2.32 8.93 -0.70
CA VAL A 93 3.78 8.85 -0.79
C VAL A 93 4.20 7.40 -0.94
N HIS A 94 5.15 7.17 -1.84
CA HIS A 94 5.82 5.88 -2.02
C HIS A 94 7.34 6.07 -1.97
N GLY A 95 7.95 5.67 -0.85
CA GLY A 95 9.36 5.93 -0.55
C GLY A 95 9.64 7.43 -0.48
N ARG A 96 10.41 7.95 -1.46
CA ARG A 96 10.75 9.39 -1.57
C ARG A 96 9.89 10.16 -2.58
N LYS A 97 8.99 9.47 -3.29
CA LYS A 97 8.15 10.09 -4.33
C LYS A 97 6.75 10.35 -3.78
N VAL A 98 6.23 11.56 -4.01
CA VAL A 98 4.81 11.87 -3.87
C VAL A 98 4.14 11.41 -5.16
N LEU A 99 3.24 10.42 -5.07
CA LEU A 99 2.53 9.89 -6.23
C LEU A 99 1.44 10.86 -6.70
N PHE A 100 0.71 11.43 -5.74
CA PHE A 100 -0.29 12.47 -5.98
C PHE A 100 -0.52 13.28 -4.69
N ALA A 101 -0.94 14.53 -4.87
CA ALA A 101 -1.37 15.44 -3.82
C ALA A 101 -2.62 16.16 -4.32
N ILE A 102 -3.72 16.02 -3.60
CA ILE A 102 -5.07 16.36 -4.05
C ILE A 102 -5.74 17.16 -2.95
N THR A 103 -6.35 18.28 -3.33
CA THR A 103 -7.11 19.13 -2.41
C THR A 103 -8.55 18.63 -2.28
N TRP A 104 -9.22 18.86 -1.14
CA TRP A 104 -10.64 18.45 -0.99
C TRP A 104 -11.57 19.03 -2.05
N PRO A 105 -11.42 20.30 -2.51
CA PRO A 105 -12.24 20.85 -3.59
C PRO A 105 -12.10 20.11 -4.92
N GLU A 106 -10.97 19.44 -5.18
CA GLU A 106 -10.78 18.63 -6.40
C GLU A 106 -11.54 17.29 -6.32
N VAL A 107 -11.94 16.86 -5.13
CA VAL A 107 -12.67 15.62 -4.91
C VAL A 107 -14.15 15.83 -5.22
N ARG A 108 -14.73 14.90 -5.99
CA ARG A 108 -16.15 14.87 -6.32
C ARG A 108 -16.92 13.96 -5.36
N SER A 109 -16.42 12.75 -5.16
CA SER A 109 -17.04 11.76 -4.29
C SER A 109 -16.00 10.79 -3.77
N VAL A 110 -16.29 10.23 -2.60
CA VAL A 110 -15.52 9.14 -1.99
C VAL A 110 -16.49 8.02 -1.72
N GLU A 111 -16.33 6.93 -2.46
CA GLU A 111 -17.08 5.70 -2.29
C GLU A 111 -16.19 4.64 -1.68
N PHE A 112 -16.73 3.83 -0.78
CA PHE A 112 -15.99 2.69 -0.25
C PHE A 112 -16.90 1.47 -0.08
N GLU A 113 -16.37 0.32 -0.49
CA GLU A 113 -17.02 -0.97 -0.36
C GLU A 113 -16.15 -1.86 0.51
N THR A 114 -16.72 -2.48 1.54
CA THR A 114 -16.03 -3.53 2.31
C THR A 114 -16.60 -4.87 1.90
N ARG A 115 -15.79 -5.69 1.23
CA ARG A 115 -16.11 -7.08 0.95
C ARG A 115 -15.49 -7.98 1.99
N SER A 116 -16.31 -8.85 2.57
CA SER A 116 -15.87 -9.93 3.47
C SER A 116 -15.88 -11.25 2.71
N LEU A 117 -14.75 -11.95 2.74
CA LEU A 117 -14.62 -13.35 2.36
C LEU A 117 -14.97 -14.22 3.57
N TRP A 118 -15.92 -15.12 3.37
CA TRP A 118 -16.40 -16.07 4.38
C TRP A 118 -16.03 -17.49 3.98
N ALA A 119 -15.61 -18.32 4.93
CA ALA A 119 -15.57 -19.77 4.79
C ALA A 119 -16.59 -20.36 5.76
N GLY A 120 -17.73 -20.78 5.23
CA GLY A 120 -18.89 -21.11 6.05
C GLY A 120 -19.35 -19.89 6.85
N LEU A 121 -19.45 -20.02 8.18
CA LEU A 121 -19.88 -18.97 9.11
C LEU A 121 -18.70 -18.16 9.70
N ILE A 122 -17.47 -18.41 9.25
CA ILE A 122 -16.29 -17.74 9.78
C ILE A 122 -15.81 -16.68 8.77
N PRO A 123 -15.71 -15.40 9.16
CA PRO A 123 -15.10 -14.39 8.31
C PRO A 123 -13.59 -14.67 8.20
N VAL A 124 -13.14 -15.02 7.00
CA VAL A 124 -11.74 -15.40 6.72
C VAL A 124 -10.90 -14.17 6.37
N ALA A 125 -11.48 -13.24 5.62
CA ALA A 125 -10.80 -12.00 5.27
C ALA A 125 -11.81 -10.88 5.02
N ALA A 126 -11.38 -9.64 5.21
CA ALA A 126 -12.13 -8.46 4.77
C ALA A 126 -11.21 -7.58 3.94
N THR A 127 -11.63 -7.30 2.71
CA THR A 127 -11.00 -6.38 1.77
C THR A 127 -11.90 -5.17 1.61
N THR A 128 -11.42 -4.03 2.06
CA THR A 128 -12.05 -2.75 1.73
C THR A 128 -11.39 -2.20 0.47
N ASN A 129 -12.20 -1.66 -0.43
CA ASN A 129 -11.76 -0.85 -1.57
C ASN A 129 -12.39 0.54 -1.41
N CYS A 130 -11.60 1.58 -1.64
CA CYS A 130 -12.05 2.96 -1.60
C CYS A 130 -11.75 3.59 -2.96
N VAL A 131 -12.77 4.11 -3.62
CA VAL A 131 -12.67 4.81 -4.90
C VAL A 131 -12.90 6.29 -4.64
N ILE A 132 -11.93 7.10 -5.03
CA ILE A 132 -12.02 8.55 -4.96
C ILE A 132 -12.21 9.05 -6.38
N GLU A 133 -13.36 9.65 -6.66
CA GLU A 133 -13.60 10.34 -7.92
C GLU A 133 -13.20 11.80 -7.80
N LEU A 134 -12.37 12.25 -8.74
CA LEU A 134 -11.99 13.64 -8.87
C LEU A 134 -12.91 14.35 -9.87
N ARG A 135 -13.05 15.67 -9.72
CA ARG A 135 -13.87 16.50 -10.60
C ARG A 135 -13.40 16.52 -12.05
N ASN A 136 -12.13 16.22 -12.29
CA ASN A 136 -11.54 16.08 -13.63
C ASN A 136 -11.74 14.69 -14.25
N CYS A 137 -12.68 13.90 -13.74
CA CYS A 137 -13.00 12.53 -14.18
C CYS A 137 -11.87 11.49 -13.95
N HIS A 138 -10.79 11.84 -13.25
CA HIS A 138 -9.83 10.84 -12.79
C HIS A 138 -10.37 10.08 -11.58
N ARG A 139 -10.11 8.78 -11.54
CA ARG A 139 -10.44 7.89 -10.42
C ARG A 139 -9.18 7.37 -9.76
N ILE A 140 -9.16 7.42 -8.43
CA ILE A 140 -8.08 6.88 -7.62
C ILE A 140 -8.61 5.74 -6.79
N GLU A 141 -8.06 4.56 -7.02
CA GLU A 141 -8.44 3.34 -6.31
C GLU A 141 -7.45 3.05 -5.18
N LEU A 142 -7.92 3.16 -3.95
CA LEU A 142 -7.22 2.74 -2.75
C LEU A 142 -7.74 1.36 -2.35
N ASN A 143 -7.05 0.32 -2.83
CA ASN A 143 -7.36 -1.06 -2.47
C ASN A 143 -6.72 -1.43 -1.12
N GLY A 144 -7.06 -2.58 -0.53
CA GLY A 144 -6.66 -3.11 0.80
C GLY A 144 -5.15 -3.13 1.19
N SER A 145 -4.32 -2.50 0.37
CA SER A 145 -2.94 -2.06 0.56
C SER A 145 -2.70 -1.14 1.75
N TYR A 146 -3.70 -0.60 2.45
CA TYR A 146 -3.49 0.25 3.63
C TYR A 146 -3.88 -0.45 4.95
N ARG A 147 -3.14 -0.12 6.02
CA ARG A 147 -3.49 -0.54 7.38
C ARG A 147 -4.68 0.31 7.84
N LYS A 148 -5.78 -0.34 8.27
CA LYS A 148 -7.04 0.29 8.66
C LYS A 148 -7.73 1.10 7.54
N LEU A 149 -7.79 0.56 6.32
CA LEU A 149 -8.41 1.23 5.17
C LEU A 149 -9.87 1.64 5.39
N LYS A 150 -10.65 0.88 6.17
CA LYS A 150 -12.02 1.27 6.56
C LYS A 150 -12.05 2.63 7.28
N ARG A 151 -11.19 2.84 8.29
CA ARG A 151 -11.08 4.14 8.99
C ARG A 151 -10.57 5.25 8.09
N LEU A 152 -9.67 4.91 7.16
CA LEU A 152 -9.22 5.87 6.16
C LEU A 152 -10.39 6.32 5.28
N ALA A 153 -11.15 5.37 4.74
CA ALA A 153 -12.30 5.67 3.90
C ALA A 153 -13.37 6.47 4.64
N GLU A 154 -13.65 6.12 5.90
CA GLU A 154 -14.54 6.89 6.78
C GLU A 154 -14.02 8.33 7.01
N ASP A 155 -12.73 8.51 7.31
CA ASP A 155 -12.13 9.84 7.49
C ASP A 155 -12.16 10.67 6.19
N LEU A 156 -11.90 10.05 5.03
CA LEU A 156 -11.96 10.72 3.73
C LEU A 156 -13.40 11.13 3.39
N HIS A 157 -14.36 10.21 3.57
CA HIS A 157 -15.78 10.44 3.28
C HIS A 157 -16.37 11.56 4.16
N ALA A 158 -16.06 11.55 5.46
CA ALA A 158 -16.50 12.59 6.39
C ALA A 158 -15.99 13.99 6.02
N ARG A 159 -14.81 14.09 5.38
CA ARG A 159 -14.21 15.37 4.97
C ARG A 159 -14.67 15.88 3.62
N THR A 160 -15.18 15.00 2.75
CA THR A 160 -15.75 15.41 1.45
C THR A 160 -17.18 15.94 1.52
N ILE A 161 -17.88 15.74 2.64
CA ILE A 161 -19.26 16.19 2.84
C ILE A 161 -19.30 17.64 3.39
N HIS A 162 -18.16 18.18 3.83
CA HIS A 162 -18.01 19.55 4.29
C HIS A 162 -17.36 20.43 3.21
#